data_AF-A0A5M4D0N8-F1
#
_entry.id   AF-A0A5M4D0N8-F1
#
_cell.length_a   1.000
_cell.length_b   1.000
_cell.length_c   1.000
_cell.angle_alpha   90.00
_cell.angle_beta   90.00
_cell.angle_gamma   90.00
#
_symmetry.space_group_name_H-M   'P 1'
#
loop_
_entity.id
_entity.type
_entity.pdbx_description
1 polymer ?
#
loop_
_entity_poly.entity_id
_entity_poly.type
_entity_poly.pdbx_seq_one_letter_code
_entity_poly.pdbx_strand_id
1 'polypeptide(L)' 'VEATPVLLGGTYSVGAYVPDDDYWLFNLGASTDFARGTVFLTGSGTASKDDGNYWAVTLGVRIPIE' A
#
# COMPACT_ATOMS: atom_id res chain seq x y z
N VAL A 1 -7.81 23.80 46.11
CA VAL A 1 -7.61 23.19 44.78
C VAL A 1 -6.13 22.96 44.65
N GLU A 2 -5.68 21.74 44.93
CA GLU A 2 -4.28 21.36 44.85
C GLU A 2 -4.01 20.89 43.42
N ALA A 3 -3.11 21.56 42.71
CA ALA A 3 -2.67 21.14 41.38
C ALA A 3 -1.47 20.19 41.55
N THR A 4 -1.68 18.91 41.26
CA THR A 4 -0.59 17.94 41.14
C THR A 4 0.03 18.05 39.74
N PRO A 5 1.34 18.29 39.62
CA PRO A 5 1.98 18.37 38.31
C PRO A 5 2.04 16.98 37.68
N VAL A 6 1.39 16.80 36.53
CA VAL A 6 1.62 15.64 35.67
C VAL A 6 3.02 15.78 35.08
N LEU A 7 3.94 14.94 35.51
CA LEU A 7 5.27 14.82 34.93
C LEU A 7 5.14 14.39 33.47
N LEU A 8 5.34 15.33 32.53
CA LEU A 8 5.64 15.09 31.12
C LEU A 8 7.10 14.57 30.97
N GLY A 9 7.50 13.64 31.84
CA GLY A 9 8.86 13.06 31.91
C GLY A 9 8.88 11.57 31.59
N GLY A 10 7.78 11.02 31.06
CA GLY A 10 7.70 9.63 30.61
C GLY A 10 8.15 9.47 29.17
N THR A 11 8.64 8.28 28.81
CA THR A 11 8.83 7.90 27.41
C THR A 11 7.46 7.63 26.81
N TYR A 12 7.04 8.47 25.86
CA TYR A 12 5.80 8.25 25.11
C TYR A 12 6.14 7.49 23.82
N SER A 13 5.56 6.32 23.61
CA SER A 13 5.66 5.62 22.33
C SER A 13 4.58 6.14 21.40
N VAL A 14 4.97 6.82 20.33
CA VAL A 14 4.08 7.02 19.18
C VAL A 14 4.12 5.72 18.39
N GLY A 15 2.96 5.08 18.19
CA GLY A 15 2.88 3.91 17.32
C GLY A 15 3.36 4.30 15.92
N ALA A 16 4.55 3.85 15.53
CA ALA A 16 5.06 4.01 14.19
C ALA A 16 4.52 2.86 13.34
N TYR A 17 4.10 3.17 12.11
CA TYR A 17 3.84 2.14 11.10
C TYR A 17 5.17 1.45 10.81
N VAL A 18 5.29 0.17 11.18
CA VAL A 18 6.42 -0.68 10.79
C VAL A 18 5.97 -1.40 9.52
N PRO A 19 6.60 -1.14 8.36
CA PRO A 19 6.33 -1.90 7.15
C PRO A 19 6.72 -3.37 7.34
N ASP A 20 5.87 -4.30 6.92
CA ASP A 20 6.20 -5.73 6.94
C ASP A 20 7.44 -6.02 6.07
N ASP A 21 8.34 -6.84 6.57
CA ASP A 21 9.58 -7.26 5.92
C ASP A 21 9.48 -8.61 5.19
N ASP A 22 8.40 -9.38 5.40
CA ASP A 22 8.21 -10.71 4.82
C ASP A 22 6.76 -11.06 4.41
N TYR A 23 6.22 -10.36 3.41
CA TYR A 23 4.93 -10.72 2.79
C TYR A 23 5.07 -11.25 1.35
N TRP A 24 4.11 -12.07 0.93
CA TRP A 24 4.00 -12.53 -0.45
C TRP A 24 3.23 -11.51 -1.28
N LEU A 25 3.79 -11.12 -2.42
CA LEU A 25 3.13 -10.25 -3.41
C LEU A 25 2.79 -11.04 -4.68
N PHE A 26 1.51 -11.10 -5.01
CA PHE A 26 1.02 -11.68 -6.26
C PHE A 26 0.63 -10.56 -7.22
N ASN A 27 1.15 -10.62 -8.44
CA ASN A 27 0.78 -9.69 -9.51
C ASN A 27 0.40 -10.49 -10.75
N LEU A 28 -0.81 -10.28 -11.26
CA LEU A 28 -1.28 -10.89 -12.49
C LEU A 28 -1.99 -9.84 -13.34
N GLY A 29 -1.73 -9.84 -14.63
CA GLY A 29 -2.39 -8.91 -15.53
C GLY A 29 -2.43 -9.40 -16.95
N ALA A 30 -3.29 -8.75 -17.73
CA ALA A 30 -3.37 -8.91 -19.17
C ALA A 30 -3.37 -7.52 -19.81
N SER A 31 -2.79 -7.45 -21.00
CA SER A 31 -2.81 -6.24 -21.81
C SER A 31 -3.15 -6.58 -23.24
N THR A 32 -3.78 -5.64 -23.93
CA THR A 32 -3.95 -5.70 -25.37
C THR A 32 -3.65 -4.34 -25.99
N ASP A 33 -3.03 -4.38 -27.15
CA ASP A 33 -2.81 -3.20 -27.96
C ASP A 33 -4.12 -2.82 -28.66
N PHE A 34 -4.38 -1.52 -28.73
CA PHE A 34 -5.52 -0.93 -29.43
C PHE A 34 -5.08 0.39 -30.09
N ALA A 35 -5.32 0.52 -31.39
CA ALA A 35 -4.88 1.67 -32.17
C ALA A 35 -3.38 2.00 -31.92
N ARG A 36 -3.06 3.19 -31.40
CA ARG A 36 -1.70 3.64 -31.07
C ARG A 36 -1.32 3.44 -29.60
N GLY A 37 -2.15 2.75 -28.82
CA GLY A 37 -1.96 2.59 -27.38
C GLY A 37 -2.14 1.16 -26.90
N THR A 38 -1.96 0.97 -25.60
CA THR A 38 -2.16 -0.32 -24.92
C THR A 38 -3.12 -0.11 -23.77
N VAL A 39 -4.14 -0.97 -23.66
CA VAL A 39 -4.93 -1.09 -22.43
C VAL A 39 -4.40 -2.25 -21.61
N PHE A 40 -4.39 -2.09 -20.29
CA PHE A 40 -4.03 -3.16 -19.38
C PHE A 40 -4.93 -3.18 -18.16
N LEU A 41 -5.17 -4.40 -17.67
CA LEU A 41 -5.83 -4.70 -16.41
C LEU A 41 -4.85 -5.53 -15.59
N THR A 42 -4.62 -5.12 -14.35
CA THR A 42 -3.72 -5.82 -13.43
C THR A 42 -4.39 -5.95 -12.08
N GLY A 43 -4.36 -7.17 -11.52
CA GLY A 43 -4.69 -7.45 -10.14
C GLY A 43 -3.41 -7.67 -9.34
N SER A 44 -3.40 -7.15 -8.12
CA SER A 44 -2.35 -7.40 -7.14
C SER A 44 -2.97 -7.86 -5.83
N GLY A 45 -2.25 -8.69 -5.08
CA GLY A 45 -2.68 -9.18 -3.77
C GLY A 45 -1.50 -9.47 -2.88
N THR A 46 -1.67 -9.28 -1.57
CA THR A 46 -0.67 -9.62 -0.55
C THR A 46 -1.14 -10.77 0.32
N ALA A 47 -0.21 -11.61 0.79
CA ALA A 47 -0.48 -12.63 1.80
C ALA A 47 0.58 -12.61 2.90
N SER A 48 0.17 -12.90 4.13
CA SER A 48 1.02 -12.95 5.34
C SER A 48 1.52 -11.58 5.82
N LYS A 49 0.71 -10.54 5.69
CA LYS A 49 0.98 -9.24 6.30
C LYS A 49 0.47 -9.17 7.75
N ASP A 50 1.19 -8.45 8.61
CA ASP A 50 0.83 -8.30 10.02
C ASP A 50 -0.40 -7.40 10.21
N ASP A 51 -0.57 -6.40 9.34
CA ASP A 51 -1.69 -5.44 9.34
C ASP A 51 -2.90 -5.90 8.50
N GLY A 52 -2.77 -7.05 7.82
CA GLY A 52 -3.81 -7.67 7.03
C GLY A 52 -3.49 -7.77 5.54
N ASN A 53 -4.15 -8.72 4.87
CA ASN A 53 -3.94 -8.95 3.44
C ASN A 53 -4.74 -7.95 2.60
N TYR A 54 -4.10 -7.34 1.61
CA TYR A 54 -4.71 -6.36 0.72
C TYR A 54 -4.79 -6.89 -0.70
N TRP A 55 -5.73 -6.34 -1.47
CA TRP A 55 -5.82 -6.56 -2.90
C TRP A 55 -6.09 -5.23 -3.58
N ALA A 56 -5.60 -5.10 -4.81
CA ALA A 56 -5.87 -3.94 -5.64
C ALA A 56 -6.06 -4.34 -7.09
N VAL A 57 -6.92 -3.60 -7.78
CA VAL A 57 -7.14 -3.71 -9.22
C VAL A 57 -6.74 -2.40 -9.86
N THR A 58 -5.92 -2.48 -10.89
CA THR A 58 -5.45 -1.33 -11.67
C THR A 58 -5.92 -1.48 -13.11
N LEU A 59 -6.58 -0.44 -13.60
CA LEU A 59 -6.91 -0.25 -15.00
C LEU A 59 -6.02 0.86 -15.55
N GLY A 60 -5.46 0.66 -16.74
CA GLY A 60 -4.59 1.66 -17.33
C GLY A 60 -4.64 1.68 -18.84
N VAL A 61 -4.32 2.86 -19.37
CA VAL A 61 -4.14 3.13 -20.79
C VAL A 61 -2.77 3.76 -20.95
N ARG A 62 -1.95 3.20 -21.85
CA ARG A 62 -0.64 3.75 -22.21
C ARG A 62 -0.71 4.29 -23.63
N ILE A 63 -0.51 5.60 -23.79
CA ILE A 63 -0.43 6.28 -25.08
C ILE A 63 0.99 6.85 -25.22
N PRO A 64 1.73 6.53 -26.30
CA PRO A 64 3.00 7.17 -26.59
C PRO A 64 2.77 8.63 -27.00
N ILE A 65 3.62 9.53 -26.51
CA ILE A 65 3.65 10.93 -26.90
C ILE A 65 4.73 11.10 -27.98
N GLU A 66 4.33 11.63 -29.13
CA GLU A 66 5.20 12.09 -30.23
C GLU A 66 5.22 13.61 -30.28
#